data_AF-A0A1S3JZP4-F1
#
_entry.id   AF-A0A1S3JZP4-F1
#
_cell.length_a   1.000
_cell.length_b   1.000
_cell.length_c   1.000
_cell.angle_alpha   90.00
_cell.angle_beta   90.00
_cell.angle_gamma   90.00
#
_symmetry.space_group_name_H-M   'P 1'
#
loop_
_entity.id
_entity.type
_entity.pdbx_description
1 polymer ?
#
loop_
_entity_poly.entity_id
_entity_poly.type
_entity_poly.pdbx_seq_one_letter_code
_entity_poly.pdbx_strand_id
1 'polypeptide(L)'
;MAKTVLHEWGHLRWGLFDEYPVDENDAHFYHDSISGEIESVRCSRGVMGRGYKIVNDNIIWSCSLDKNTSLPERICRFAPSVSANEGTASLMSYHFVNSVIEFCDNDEQAHALDLHNDQAPNRQNRLCGGRSAWEVMREHEDFRNNNNPPVQGYIDTTPTFKVVQQQLKRYVLVLDVSGSMASNNKLVNLKKACVGFLQTTVDEGSQVGIVTFNSVAATLKRLTTVNSEAVRNQLTTLVYGLVANGGTCIGCGLHRGIQVC
;
A
#
# COMPACT_ATOMS: atom_id res chain seq x y z
N MET A 1 -17.76 0.25 2.94
CA MET A 1 -16.68 -0.34 3.76
C MET A 1 -16.45 -1.81 3.45
N ALA A 2 -17.46 -2.69 3.50
CA ALA A 2 -17.27 -4.13 3.23
C ALA A 2 -16.64 -4.43 1.84
N LYS A 3 -17.12 -3.78 0.78
CA LYS A 3 -16.59 -3.95 -0.60
C LYS A 3 -15.11 -3.57 -0.72
N THR A 4 -14.69 -2.47 -0.10
CA THR A 4 -13.29 -2.05 -0.06
C THR A 4 -12.41 -3.06 0.70
N VAL A 5 -12.91 -3.64 1.80
CA VAL A 5 -12.18 -4.70 2.50
C VAL A 5 -11.99 -5.92 1.61
N LEU A 6 -13.02 -6.34 0.85
CA LEU A 6 -12.92 -7.45 -0.10
C LEU A 6 -11.96 -7.15 -1.26
N HIS A 7 -11.97 -5.93 -1.77
CA HIS A 7 -11.02 -5.45 -2.78
C HIS A 7 -9.57 -5.58 -2.30
N GLU A 8 -9.25 -5.01 -1.13
CA GLU A 8 -7.91 -5.10 -0.54
C GLU A 8 -7.54 -6.53 -0.16
N TRP A 9 -8.50 -7.34 0.32
CA TRP A 9 -8.28 -8.75 0.59
C TRP A 9 -7.92 -9.53 -0.68
N GLY A 10 -8.57 -9.21 -1.81
CA GLY A 10 -8.26 -9.77 -3.12
C GLY A 10 -6.79 -9.56 -3.51
N HIS A 11 -6.26 -8.35 -3.30
CA HIS A 11 -4.84 -8.06 -3.49
C HIS A 11 -3.94 -8.86 -2.54
N LEU A 12 -4.24 -8.81 -1.24
CA LEU A 12 -3.32 -9.29 -0.19
C LEU A 12 -3.33 -10.81 0.01
N ARG A 13 -4.50 -11.45 -0.12
CA ARG A 13 -4.65 -12.90 0.12
C ARG A 13 -4.54 -13.71 -1.16
N TRP A 14 -5.19 -13.27 -2.24
CA TRP A 14 -5.31 -14.06 -3.46
C TRP A 14 -4.39 -13.58 -4.59
N GLY A 15 -3.70 -12.45 -4.41
CA GLY A 15 -2.77 -11.92 -5.40
C GLY A 15 -3.45 -11.37 -6.65
N LEU A 16 -4.69 -10.89 -6.52
CA LEU A 16 -5.43 -10.26 -7.61
C LEU A 16 -4.87 -8.86 -7.92
N PHE A 17 -5.08 -8.40 -9.15
CA PHE A 17 -4.72 -7.06 -9.59
C PHE A 17 -5.97 -6.25 -9.95
N ASP A 18 -5.79 -4.93 -10.01
CA ASP A 18 -6.85 -4.02 -10.42
C ASP A 18 -7.28 -4.27 -11.87
N GLU A 19 -8.60 -4.30 -12.06
CA GLU A 19 -9.28 -4.42 -13.35
C GLU A 19 -9.69 -3.04 -13.91
N TYR A 20 -9.12 -1.98 -13.35
CA TYR A 20 -9.17 -0.60 -13.83
C TYR A 20 -7.75 -0.06 -14.01
N PRO A 21 -7.56 1.01 -14.78
CA PRO A 21 -6.25 1.63 -14.97
C PRO A 21 -5.75 2.29 -13.68
N VAL A 22 -4.52 1.97 -13.26
CA VAL A 22 -3.90 2.51 -12.03
C VAL A 22 -2.71 3.40 -12.35
N ASP A 23 -1.88 2.99 -13.31
CA ASP A 23 -0.67 3.72 -13.66
C ASP A 23 -0.98 4.86 -14.64
N GLU A 24 -0.21 5.96 -14.59
CA GLU A 24 -0.41 7.14 -15.44
C GLU A 24 -0.38 6.80 -16.95
N ASN A 25 0.35 5.76 -17.32
CA ASN A 25 0.51 5.29 -18.69
C ASN A 25 -0.46 4.16 -19.08
N ASP A 26 -1.31 3.69 -18.17
CA ASP A 26 -2.29 2.67 -18.50
C ASP A 26 -3.33 3.23 -19.49
N ALA A 27 -3.78 2.37 -20.40
CA ALA A 27 -4.86 2.73 -21.31
C ALA A 27 -6.16 2.86 -20.52
N HIS A 28 -6.87 3.98 -20.67
CA HIS A 28 -8.19 4.19 -20.07
C HIS A 28 -9.34 3.75 -20.98
N PHE A 29 -9.07 3.71 -22.28
CA PHE A 29 -10.02 3.32 -23.31
C PHE A 29 -9.29 2.48 -24.35
N TYR A 30 -10.03 1.61 -25.03
CA TYR A 30 -9.54 0.73 -26.08
C TYR A 30 -10.64 0.51 -27.12
N HIS A 31 -10.28 0.05 -28.31
CA HIS A 31 -11.26 -0.42 -29.29
C HIS A 31 -11.57 -1.88 -29.00
N ASP A 32 -12.85 -2.19 -28.81
CA ASP A 32 -13.31 -3.57 -28.76
C ASP A 32 -13.01 -4.25 -30.09
N SER A 33 -12.31 -5.39 -30.06
CA SER A 33 -11.82 -6.04 -31.27
C SER A 33 -12.92 -6.66 -32.14
N ILE A 34 -14.12 -6.84 -31.57
CA ILE A 34 -15.26 -7.48 -32.25
C ILE A 34 -16.16 -6.42 -32.89
N SER A 35 -16.62 -5.44 -32.11
CA SER A 35 -17.54 -4.38 -32.54
C SER A 35 -16.83 -3.19 -33.16
N GLY A 36 -15.54 -2.96 -32.84
CA GLY A 36 -14.78 -1.77 -33.21
C GLY A 36 -15.10 -0.52 -32.37
N GLU A 37 -16.10 -0.61 -31.49
CA GLU A 37 -16.55 0.48 -30.64
C GLU A 37 -15.51 0.82 -29.56
N ILE A 38 -15.55 2.06 -29.09
CA ILE A 38 -14.67 2.52 -28.01
C ILE A 38 -15.24 2.05 -26.67
N GLU A 39 -14.43 1.32 -25.91
CA GLU A 39 -14.77 0.84 -24.59
C GLU A 39 -13.83 1.42 -23.54
N SER A 40 -14.36 1.67 -22.33
CA SER A 40 -13.54 1.97 -21.16
C SER A 40 -13.02 0.68 -20.52
N VAL A 41 -11.83 0.75 -19.92
CA VAL A 41 -11.20 -0.40 -19.26
C VAL A 41 -11.96 -0.79 -18.00
N ARG A 42 -12.66 -1.92 -18.08
CA ARG A 42 -13.41 -2.54 -16.99
C ARG A 42 -13.69 -4.01 -17.31
N CYS A 43 -13.91 -4.83 -16.28
CA CYS A 43 -14.43 -6.19 -16.46
C CYS A 43 -15.88 -6.16 -16.96
N SER A 44 -16.84 -5.85 -16.09
CA SER A 44 -18.26 -5.82 -16.46
C SER A 44 -18.56 -4.65 -17.37
N ARG A 45 -19.01 -4.95 -18.59
CA ARG A 45 -19.52 -3.93 -19.51
C ARG A 45 -20.79 -3.29 -18.97
N GLY A 46 -21.53 -3.97 -18.09
CA GLY A 46 -22.76 -3.48 -17.47
C GLY A 46 -22.58 -2.34 -16.47
N VAL A 47 -21.34 -2.05 -16.06
CA VAL A 47 -21.01 -0.81 -15.34
C VAL A 47 -20.90 0.32 -16.35
N MET A 48 -21.95 1.15 -16.39
CA MET A 48 -22.06 2.31 -17.25
C MET A 48 -21.38 3.53 -16.64
N GLY A 49 -21.08 4.53 -17.47
CA GLY A 49 -20.44 5.75 -17.01
C GLY A 49 -20.19 6.74 -18.14
N ARG A 50 -19.41 7.77 -17.84
CA ARG A 50 -19.06 8.83 -18.80
C ARG A 50 -17.57 9.14 -18.77
N GLY A 51 -17.04 9.49 -19.93
CA GLY A 51 -15.70 10.07 -20.03
C GLY A 51 -15.67 11.49 -19.47
N TYR A 52 -14.63 11.81 -18.72
CA TYR A 52 -14.35 13.17 -18.27
C TYR A 52 -12.85 13.48 -18.35
N LYS A 53 -12.52 14.76 -18.36
CA LYS A 53 -11.13 15.24 -18.19
C LYS A 53 -11.09 16.42 -17.23
N ILE A 54 -9.93 16.65 -16.62
CA ILE A 54 -9.69 17.80 -15.76
C ILE A 54 -8.79 18.77 -16.51
N VAL A 55 -9.22 20.03 -16.64
CA VAL A 55 -8.46 21.11 -17.27
C VAL A 55 -8.50 22.33 -16.36
N ASN A 56 -7.33 22.81 -15.91
CA ASN A 56 -7.23 23.92 -14.96
C ASN A 56 -8.14 23.71 -13.74
N ASP A 57 -8.05 22.54 -13.11
CA ASP A 57 -8.86 22.09 -11.95
C ASP A 57 -10.38 22.02 -12.17
N ASN A 58 -10.86 22.20 -13.40
CA ASN A 58 -12.28 22.08 -13.74
C ASN A 58 -12.57 20.73 -14.40
N ILE A 59 -13.64 20.08 -13.95
CA ILE A 59 -14.14 18.82 -14.52
C ILE A 59 -14.95 19.13 -15.78
N ILE A 60 -14.56 18.53 -16.89
CA ILE A 60 -15.25 18.60 -18.17
C ILE A 60 -15.77 17.21 -18.51
N TRP A 61 -17.11 17.07 -18.60
CA TRP A 61 -17.81 15.81 -18.90
C TRP A 61 -17.87 15.49 -20.40
N SER A 62 -16.75 15.69 -21.08
CA SER A 62 -16.59 15.35 -22.49
C SER A 62 -15.12 15.10 -22.78
N CYS A 63 -14.87 14.14 -23.68
CA CYS A 63 -13.54 13.82 -24.15
C CYS A 63 -13.52 13.92 -25.67
N SER A 64 -12.51 14.60 -26.20
CA SER A 64 -12.28 14.65 -27.64
C SER A 64 -11.54 13.38 -28.06
N LEU A 65 -11.66 13.01 -29.33
CA LEU A 65 -10.87 11.92 -29.90
C LEU A 65 -9.49 12.43 -30.32
N ASP A 66 -8.46 11.65 -30.02
CA ASP A 66 -7.13 11.84 -30.55
C ASP A 66 -7.11 11.48 -32.04
N LYS A 67 -6.52 12.34 -32.87
CA LYS A 67 -6.55 12.20 -34.33
C LYS A 67 -5.76 11.00 -34.85
N ASN A 68 -4.79 10.51 -34.09
CA ASN A 68 -3.92 9.42 -34.51
C ASN A 68 -4.47 8.07 -34.06
N THR A 69 -4.99 7.99 -32.82
CA THR A 69 -5.46 6.72 -32.26
C THR A 69 -6.95 6.50 -32.44
N SER A 70 -7.73 7.55 -32.74
CA SER A 70 -9.20 7.54 -32.72
C SER A 70 -9.81 7.12 -31.38
N LEU A 71 -9.02 7.11 -30.31
CA LEU A 71 -9.46 6.92 -28.92
C LEU A 71 -9.63 8.27 -28.23
N PRO A 72 -10.34 8.34 -27.10
CA PRO A 72 -10.36 9.53 -26.26
C PRO A 72 -8.94 10.01 -25.91
N GLU A 73 -8.75 11.33 -25.81
CA GLU A 73 -7.50 11.97 -25.40
C GLU A 73 -6.87 11.27 -24.18
N ARG A 74 -5.53 11.18 -24.11
CA ARG A 74 -4.83 10.51 -23.01
C ARG A 74 -5.19 10.98 -21.60
N ILE A 75 -5.64 12.24 -21.46
CA ILE A 75 -6.07 12.82 -20.18
C ILE A 75 -7.52 12.44 -19.80
N CYS A 76 -8.27 11.85 -20.72
CA CYS A 76 -9.63 11.39 -20.46
C CYS A 76 -9.63 10.21 -19.50
N ARG A 77 -10.61 10.18 -18.60
CA ARG A 77 -10.84 9.12 -17.62
C ARG A 77 -12.29 8.69 -17.68
N PHE A 78 -12.57 7.45 -17.31
CA PHE A 78 -13.93 6.95 -17.17
C PHE A 78 -14.42 7.13 -15.73
N ALA A 79 -15.56 7.78 -15.58
CA ALA A 79 -16.28 7.88 -14.32
C ALA A 79 -17.51 6.97 -14.39
N PRO A 80 -17.54 5.85 -13.63
CA PRO A 80 -18.74 5.00 -13.57
C PRO A 80 -19.89 5.74 -12.88
N SER A 81 -21.11 5.48 -13.34
CA SER A 81 -22.33 5.85 -12.62
C SER A 81 -22.35 5.09 -11.29
N VAL A 82 -22.59 5.76 -10.16
CA VAL A 82 -22.59 5.10 -8.84
C VAL A 82 -23.85 4.23 -8.64
N SER A 83 -24.93 4.51 -9.37
CA SER A 83 -26.22 3.83 -9.29
C SER A 83 -26.78 3.51 -10.68
N ALA A 84 -27.85 2.71 -10.72
CA ALA A 84 -28.58 2.33 -11.94
C ALA A 84 -27.71 1.64 -13.01
N ASN A 85 -26.77 0.80 -12.58
CA ASN A 85 -26.05 -0.12 -13.47
C ASN A 85 -26.68 -1.49 -13.41
N GLU A 86 -26.61 -2.21 -14.53
CA GLU A 86 -26.99 -3.62 -14.62
C GLU A 86 -25.84 -4.54 -14.19
N GLY A 87 -24.59 -4.08 -14.34
CA GLY A 87 -23.41 -4.87 -13.98
C GLY A 87 -23.22 -5.03 -12.47
N THR A 88 -22.97 -6.26 -12.04
CA THR A 88 -22.67 -6.68 -10.66
C THR A 88 -21.19 -6.95 -10.40
N ALA A 89 -20.37 -7.05 -11.44
CA ALA A 89 -18.91 -7.17 -11.33
C ALA A 89 -18.21 -5.85 -11.71
N SER A 90 -16.98 -5.57 -11.29
CA SER A 90 -16.09 -6.39 -10.47
C SER A 90 -15.64 -5.62 -9.24
N LEU A 91 -15.54 -6.33 -8.11
CA LEU A 91 -14.90 -5.84 -6.89
C LEU A 91 -13.42 -5.49 -7.07
N MET A 92 -12.73 -6.01 -8.10
CA MET A 92 -11.38 -5.57 -8.47
C MET A 92 -11.37 -4.35 -9.41
N SER A 93 -12.54 -3.83 -9.74
CA SER A 93 -12.74 -2.63 -10.54
C SER A 93 -13.41 -1.55 -9.70
N TYR A 94 -14.59 -1.08 -10.11
CA TYR A 94 -15.34 -0.01 -9.45
C TYR A 94 -16.14 -0.51 -8.24
N HIS A 95 -15.47 -1.07 -7.23
CA HIS A 95 -16.10 -1.64 -6.04
C HIS A 95 -16.96 -0.66 -5.22
N PHE A 96 -16.82 0.65 -5.46
CA PHE A 96 -17.66 1.69 -4.83
C PHE A 96 -19.01 1.88 -5.52
N VAL A 97 -19.24 1.30 -6.70
CA VAL A 97 -20.53 1.32 -7.39
C VAL A 97 -21.54 0.44 -6.64
N ASN A 98 -22.78 0.89 -6.52
CA ASN A 98 -23.78 0.25 -5.66
C ASN A 98 -24.13 -1.17 -6.10
N SER A 99 -24.28 -1.41 -7.40
CA SER A 99 -24.62 -2.72 -7.97
C SER A 99 -23.46 -3.72 -7.89
N VAL A 100 -22.21 -3.26 -7.81
CA VAL A 100 -21.02 -4.12 -7.84
C VAL A 100 -20.87 -4.90 -6.53
N ILE A 101 -21.12 -6.20 -6.56
CA ILE A 101 -21.09 -7.07 -5.37
C ILE A 101 -20.25 -8.34 -5.57
N GLU A 102 -19.78 -8.60 -6.79
CA GLU A 102 -19.10 -9.83 -7.18
C GLU A 102 -17.71 -9.55 -7.74
N PHE A 103 -16.84 -10.55 -7.69
CA PHE A 103 -15.60 -10.55 -8.45
C PHE A 103 -15.89 -10.86 -9.92
N CYS A 104 -15.07 -10.33 -10.82
CA CYS A 104 -15.15 -10.68 -12.23
C CYS A 104 -15.01 -12.19 -12.44
N ASP A 105 -15.92 -12.77 -13.22
CA ASP A 105 -15.82 -14.16 -13.65
C ASP A 105 -16.18 -14.32 -15.12
N ASN A 106 -15.76 -15.44 -15.70
CA ASN A 106 -16.14 -15.89 -17.01
C ASN A 106 -17.20 -17.00 -16.93
N ASP A 107 -18.13 -16.89 -15.98
CA ASP A 107 -19.24 -17.85 -15.84
C ASP A 107 -20.29 -17.57 -16.92
N GLU A 108 -20.40 -18.47 -17.89
CA GLU A 108 -21.36 -18.38 -18.99
C GLU A 108 -22.83 -18.35 -18.54
N GLN A 109 -23.12 -18.72 -17.29
CA GLN A 109 -24.46 -18.63 -16.71
C GLN A 109 -24.75 -17.25 -16.10
N ALA A 110 -23.73 -16.41 -15.92
CA ALA A 110 -23.89 -15.04 -15.46
C ALA A 110 -24.59 -14.16 -16.51
N HIS A 111 -25.03 -12.98 -16.07
CA HIS A 111 -25.59 -12.00 -17.00
C HIS A 111 -24.53 -11.60 -18.05
N ALA A 112 -24.92 -11.50 -19.32
CA ALA A 112 -23.99 -11.27 -20.43
C ALA A 112 -23.11 -10.01 -20.26
N LEU A 113 -23.62 -9.01 -19.52
CA LEU A 113 -22.89 -7.77 -19.23
C LEU A 113 -21.80 -7.92 -18.15
N ASP A 114 -21.85 -8.99 -17.35
CA ASP A 114 -20.90 -9.29 -16.27
C ASP A 114 -19.86 -10.35 -16.65
N LEU A 115 -19.97 -10.91 -17.85
CA LEU A 115 -18.96 -11.79 -18.41
C LEU A 115 -17.60 -11.07 -18.45
N HIS A 116 -16.56 -11.82 -18.08
CA HIS A 116 -15.20 -11.34 -18.08
C HIS A 116 -14.80 -10.75 -19.43
N ASN A 117 -14.17 -9.59 -19.36
CA ASN A 117 -13.68 -8.87 -20.52
C ASN A 117 -12.16 -8.98 -20.61
N ASP A 118 -11.70 -10.04 -21.27
CA ASP A 118 -10.29 -10.37 -21.46
C ASP A 118 -9.55 -9.38 -22.38
N GLN A 119 -10.28 -8.62 -23.20
CA GLN A 119 -9.74 -7.59 -24.10
C GLN A 119 -9.34 -6.31 -23.37
N ALA A 120 -9.90 -6.05 -22.18
CA ALA A 120 -9.60 -4.83 -21.44
C ALA A 120 -8.11 -4.80 -21.06
N PRO A 121 -7.34 -3.76 -21.43
CA PRO A 121 -5.91 -3.65 -21.11
C PRO A 121 -5.63 -3.27 -19.65
N ASN A 122 -6.25 -3.96 -18.69
CA ASN A 122 -6.02 -3.80 -17.26
C ASN A 122 -4.84 -4.66 -16.76
N ARG A 123 -4.44 -4.47 -15.50
CA ARG A 123 -3.29 -5.16 -14.92
C ARG A 123 -3.57 -6.65 -14.68
N GLN A 124 -4.79 -7.00 -14.28
CA GLN A 124 -5.24 -8.39 -14.10
C GLN A 124 -5.04 -9.20 -15.38
N ASN A 125 -5.59 -8.75 -16.51
CA ASN A 125 -5.44 -9.42 -17.80
C ASN A 125 -3.98 -9.52 -18.24
N ARG A 126 -3.18 -8.46 -18.08
CA ARG A 126 -1.75 -8.46 -18.46
C ARG A 126 -0.92 -9.45 -17.66
N LEU A 127 -1.13 -9.54 -16.35
CA LEU A 127 -0.27 -10.32 -15.45
C LEU A 127 -0.78 -11.74 -15.20
N CYS A 128 -2.08 -11.99 -15.39
CA CYS A 128 -2.71 -13.29 -15.18
C CYS A 128 -3.09 -14.00 -16.48
N GLY A 129 -2.54 -13.57 -17.63
CA GLY A 129 -2.74 -14.24 -18.92
C GLY A 129 -4.18 -14.15 -19.44
N GLY A 130 -4.84 -13.01 -19.20
CA GLY A 130 -6.23 -12.76 -19.62
C GLY A 130 -7.29 -13.39 -18.72
N ARG A 131 -6.90 -14.04 -17.62
CA ARG A 131 -7.84 -14.72 -16.70
C ARG A 131 -8.56 -13.74 -15.78
N SER A 132 -9.84 -14.03 -15.53
CA SER A 132 -10.66 -13.27 -14.59
C SER A 132 -10.16 -13.37 -13.15
N ALA A 133 -10.61 -12.44 -12.30
CA ALA A 133 -10.35 -12.51 -10.87
C ALA A 133 -10.79 -13.86 -10.27
N TRP A 134 -12.00 -14.33 -10.59
CA TRP A 134 -12.54 -15.57 -10.03
C TRP A 134 -11.81 -16.81 -10.58
N GLU A 135 -11.34 -16.80 -11.84
CA GLU A 135 -10.49 -17.87 -12.36
C GLU A 135 -9.20 -18.03 -11.56
N VAL A 136 -8.54 -16.92 -11.23
CA VAL A 136 -7.31 -16.93 -10.41
C VAL A 136 -7.63 -17.43 -8.99
N MET A 137 -8.73 -16.95 -8.40
CA MET A 137 -9.15 -17.38 -7.07
C MET A 137 -9.44 -18.88 -6.99
N ARG A 138 -10.10 -19.48 -8.00
CA ARG A 138 -10.43 -20.92 -8.02
C ARG A 138 -9.22 -21.84 -7.91
N GLU A 139 -8.04 -21.37 -8.31
CA GLU A 139 -6.78 -22.12 -8.21
C GLU A 139 -6.03 -21.90 -6.88
N HIS A 140 -6.42 -20.89 -6.11
CA HIS A 140 -5.82 -20.57 -4.82
C HIS A 140 -6.15 -21.65 -3.77
N GLU A 141 -5.28 -21.85 -2.77
CA GLU A 141 -5.46 -22.86 -1.70
C GLU A 141 -6.77 -22.72 -0.92
N ASP A 142 -7.33 -21.51 -0.88
CA ASP A 142 -8.61 -21.23 -0.21
C ASP A 142 -9.80 -21.87 -0.95
N PHE A 143 -9.72 -22.09 -2.27
CA PHE A 143 -10.86 -22.55 -3.07
C PHE A 143 -10.58 -23.86 -3.83
N ARG A 144 -9.33 -24.11 -4.20
CA ARG A 144 -8.93 -25.31 -4.95
C ARG A 144 -9.39 -26.57 -4.22
N ASN A 145 -9.84 -27.56 -4.99
CA ASN A 145 -10.42 -28.80 -4.46
C ASN A 145 -11.65 -28.57 -3.55
N ASN A 146 -12.40 -27.49 -3.79
CA ASN A 146 -13.62 -27.16 -3.05
C ASN A 146 -13.37 -26.97 -1.54
N ASN A 147 -12.22 -26.37 -1.18
CA ASN A 147 -11.79 -26.19 0.21
C ASN A 147 -12.66 -25.17 0.99
N ASN A 148 -13.36 -24.29 0.28
CA ASN A 148 -14.28 -23.33 0.86
C ASN A 148 -15.58 -23.26 0.02
N PRO A 149 -16.44 -24.29 0.11
CA PRO A 149 -17.65 -24.36 -0.70
C PRO A 149 -18.63 -23.25 -0.32
N PRO A 150 -19.52 -22.83 -1.25
CA PRO A 150 -20.62 -21.93 -0.92
C PRO A 150 -21.44 -22.50 0.22
N VAL A 151 -21.55 -21.75 1.31
CA VAL A 151 -22.27 -22.24 2.48
C VAL A 151 -23.77 -22.08 2.25
N GLN A 152 -24.52 -23.15 2.51
CA GLN A 152 -25.97 -23.20 2.31
C GLN A 152 -26.72 -22.60 3.51
N GLY A 153 -27.71 -21.76 3.25
CA GLY A 153 -28.58 -21.17 4.28
C GLY A 153 -28.18 -19.77 4.74
N TYR A 154 -28.91 -19.23 5.71
CA TYR A 154 -28.61 -17.92 6.29
C TYR A 154 -27.49 -18.04 7.32
N ILE A 155 -26.44 -17.27 7.14
CA ILE A 155 -25.27 -17.22 8.01
C ILE A 155 -24.99 -15.76 8.28
N ASP A 156 -24.73 -15.43 9.54
CA ASP A 156 -24.27 -14.11 9.87
C ASP A 156 -22.85 -13.92 9.33
N THR A 157 -22.74 -13.19 8.21
CA THR A 157 -21.48 -12.84 7.58
C THR A 157 -20.90 -11.54 8.14
N THR A 158 -21.41 -11.01 9.26
CA THR A 158 -20.92 -9.77 9.86
C THR A 158 -19.49 -9.99 10.40
N PRO A 159 -18.46 -9.37 9.79
CA PRO A 159 -17.09 -9.58 10.22
C PRO A 159 -16.82 -8.90 11.57
N THR A 160 -16.07 -9.55 12.44
CA THR A 160 -15.51 -8.92 13.64
C THR A 160 -14.10 -8.40 13.34
N PHE A 161 -13.94 -7.09 13.26
CA PHE A 161 -12.62 -6.49 13.07
C PHE A 161 -11.97 -6.18 14.42
N LYS A 162 -10.71 -6.59 14.58
CA LYS A 162 -9.83 -6.07 15.62
C LYS A 162 -8.87 -5.07 14.98
N VAL A 163 -9.20 -3.79 15.08
CA VAL A 163 -8.30 -2.72 14.64
C VAL A 163 -7.14 -2.62 15.64
N VAL A 164 -5.92 -2.81 15.14
CA VAL A 164 -4.70 -2.63 15.93
C VAL A 164 -3.91 -1.47 15.35
N GLN A 165 -3.57 -0.49 16.18
CA GLN A 165 -2.73 0.63 15.79
C GLN A 165 -1.29 0.34 16.21
N GLN A 166 -0.32 0.63 15.35
CA GLN A 166 1.09 0.55 15.72
C GLN A 166 1.34 1.47 16.93
N GLN A 167 1.73 0.88 18.06
CA GLN A 167 2.09 1.66 19.25
C GLN A 167 3.36 2.47 18.98
N LEU A 168 3.42 3.67 19.55
CA LEU A 168 4.62 4.52 19.55
C LEU A 168 5.80 3.71 20.10
N LYS A 169 6.92 3.72 19.37
CA LYS A 169 8.07 2.86 19.67
C LYS A 169 8.98 3.52 20.70
N ARG A 170 9.64 2.71 21.51
CA ARG A 170 10.71 3.13 22.42
C ARG A 170 12.04 2.63 21.86
N TYR A 171 12.95 3.55 21.58
CA TYR A 171 14.28 3.26 21.08
C TYR A 171 15.33 3.63 22.14
N VAL A 172 16.33 2.77 22.33
CA VAL A 172 17.50 3.09 23.14
C VAL A 172 18.74 2.87 22.28
N LEU A 173 19.42 3.97 21.94
CA LEU A 173 20.68 3.94 21.21
C LEU A 173 21.80 3.59 22.19
N VAL A 174 22.41 2.41 22.04
CA VAL A 174 23.55 1.96 22.85
C VAL A 174 24.82 2.05 22.00
N LEU A 175 25.64 3.05 22.26
CA LEU A 175 26.68 3.53 21.36
C LEU A 175 28.10 3.24 21.89
N ASP A 176 28.90 2.52 21.11
CA ASP A 176 30.31 2.29 21.42
C ASP A 176 31.11 3.59 21.23
N VAL A 177 31.78 4.03 22.30
CA VAL A 177 32.70 5.18 22.32
C VAL A 177 34.08 4.79 22.85
N SER A 178 34.46 3.52 22.69
CA SER A 178 35.80 3.01 23.01
C SER A 178 36.89 3.71 22.19
N GLY A 179 38.13 3.69 22.65
CA GLY A 179 39.26 4.30 21.95
C GLY A 179 39.43 3.78 20.51
N SER A 180 39.05 2.52 20.25
CA SER A 180 39.10 1.92 18.91
C SER A 180 38.19 2.61 17.87
N MET A 181 37.20 3.39 18.35
CA MET A 181 36.28 4.18 17.52
C MET A 181 36.91 5.48 17.01
N ALA A 182 38.04 5.91 17.57
CA ALA A 182 38.76 7.11 17.11
C ALA A 182 39.41 6.91 15.74
N SER A 183 39.71 5.67 15.36
CA SER A 183 40.40 5.33 14.11
C SER A 183 39.43 5.11 12.94
N ASN A 184 39.92 5.25 11.71
CA ASN A 184 39.23 4.89 10.46
C ASN A 184 37.81 5.49 10.31
N ASN A 185 37.60 6.71 10.81
CA ASN A 185 36.30 7.41 10.75
C ASN A 185 35.13 6.65 11.40
N LYS A 186 35.38 5.63 12.24
CA LYS A 186 34.31 4.80 12.82
C LYS A 186 33.33 5.62 13.65
N LEU A 187 33.83 6.44 14.58
CA LEU A 187 32.98 7.32 15.38
C LEU A 187 32.23 8.35 14.50
N VAL A 188 32.87 8.87 13.45
CA VAL A 188 32.24 9.80 12.51
C VAL A 188 31.07 9.13 11.78
N ASN A 189 31.25 7.89 11.32
CA ASN A 189 30.21 7.13 10.65
C ASN A 189 29.07 6.75 11.61
N LEU A 190 29.40 6.36 12.85
CA LEU A 190 28.39 6.11 13.89
C LEU A 190 27.53 7.36 14.14
N LYS A 191 28.16 8.54 14.26
CA LYS A 191 27.46 9.81 14.42
C LYS A 191 26.49 10.07 13.27
N LYS A 192 26.96 9.95 12.02
CA LYS A 192 26.11 10.15 10.83
C LYS A 192 24.92 9.19 10.80
N ALA A 193 25.14 7.90 11.08
CA ALA A 193 24.08 6.90 11.09
C ALA A 193 23.03 7.19 12.18
N CYS A 194 23.49 7.55 13.39
CA CYS A 194 22.59 7.91 14.50
C CYS A 194 21.76 9.15 14.17
N VAL A 195 22.37 10.19 13.58
CA VAL A 195 21.66 11.42 13.20
C VAL A 195 20.64 11.13 12.10
N GLY A 196 21.01 10.37 11.07
CA GLY A 196 20.07 9.92 10.04
C GLY A 196 18.87 9.19 10.65
N PHE A 197 19.12 8.21 11.52
CA PHE A 197 18.07 7.49 12.23
C PHE A 197 17.15 8.41 13.05
N LEU A 198 17.74 9.32 13.84
CA LEU A 198 17.00 10.29 14.67
C LEU A 198 16.18 11.29 13.86
N GLN A 199 16.58 11.60 12.63
CA GLN A 199 15.89 12.58 11.79
C GLN A 199 14.84 11.94 10.87
N THR A 200 15.13 10.77 10.31
CA THR A 200 14.32 10.18 9.22
C THR A 200 13.53 8.94 9.63
N THR A 201 13.97 8.20 10.65
CA THR A 201 13.40 6.89 10.97
C THR A 201 12.54 6.91 12.24
N VAL A 202 12.89 7.76 13.22
CA VAL A 202 12.10 7.86 14.44
C VAL A 202 10.82 8.65 14.16
N ASP A 203 9.67 7.99 14.24
CA ASP A 203 8.35 8.62 14.09
C ASP A 203 8.08 9.64 15.21
N GLU A 204 7.30 10.68 14.90
CA GLU A 204 6.83 11.63 15.91
C GLU A 204 6.00 10.92 16.99
N GLY A 205 6.17 11.32 18.25
CA GLY A 205 5.58 10.68 19.42
C GLY A 205 6.37 9.47 19.96
N SER A 206 7.32 8.90 19.21
CA SER A 206 8.20 7.84 19.71
C SER A 206 9.15 8.37 20.80
N GLN A 207 9.66 7.49 21.66
CA GLN A 207 10.61 7.86 22.71
C GLN A 207 12.03 7.39 22.37
N VAL A 208 13.03 8.22 22.67
CA VAL A 208 14.44 7.90 22.43
C VAL A 208 15.27 8.12 23.69
N GLY A 209 16.08 7.12 24.03
CA GLY A 209 17.16 7.20 25.03
C GLY A 209 18.52 7.00 24.36
N ILE A 210 19.57 7.57 24.96
CA ILE A 210 20.95 7.44 24.47
C ILE A 210 21.85 6.99 25.60
N VAL A 211 22.53 5.88 25.39
CA VAL A 211 23.54 5.31 26.27
C VAL A 211 24.84 5.19 25.48
N THR A 212 25.95 5.52 26.12
CA THR A 212 27.28 5.28 25.59
C THR A 212 28.01 4.25 26.43
N PHE A 213 28.95 3.53 25.83
CA PHE A 213 29.84 2.66 26.56
C PHE A 213 31.27 2.70 26.03
N ASN A 214 32.22 2.61 26.96
CA ASN A 214 33.62 2.31 26.72
C ASN A 214 34.05 1.28 27.78
N SER A 215 35.06 1.54 28.61
CA SER A 215 35.34 0.76 29.83
C SER A 215 34.14 0.70 30.78
N VAL A 216 33.26 1.71 30.77
CA VAL A 216 32.01 1.78 31.56
C VAL A 216 30.85 2.29 30.70
N ALA A 217 29.61 2.12 31.17
CA ALA A 217 28.42 2.65 30.48
C ALA A 217 27.84 3.89 31.18
N ALA A 218 27.39 4.84 30.39
CA ALA A 218 26.77 6.09 30.85
C ALA A 218 25.50 6.41 30.07
N THR A 219 24.49 6.93 30.76
CA THR A 219 23.26 7.41 30.13
C THR A 219 23.44 8.88 29.76
N LEU A 220 23.48 9.19 28.46
CA LEU A 220 23.53 10.57 27.96
C LEU A 220 22.16 11.23 27.96
N LYS A 221 21.11 10.44 27.65
CA LYS A 221 19.74 10.92 27.67
C LYS A 221 18.80 9.79 28.09
N ARG A 222 17.90 10.08 29.03
CA ARG A 222 16.77 9.20 29.37
C ARG A 222 15.72 9.21 28.26
N LEU A 223 14.78 8.26 28.29
CA LEU A 223 13.72 8.22 27.29
C LEU A 223 13.01 9.57 27.21
N THR A 224 13.09 10.19 26.04
CA THR A 224 12.48 11.49 25.77
C THR A 224 11.60 11.35 24.54
N THR A 225 10.36 11.83 24.65
CA THR A 225 9.41 11.82 23.55
C THR A 225 9.85 12.79 22.46
N VAL A 226 9.92 12.31 21.22
CA VAL A 226 10.27 13.09 20.03
C VAL A 226 9.01 13.71 19.46
N ASN A 227 8.68 14.93 19.89
CA ASN A 227 7.44 15.64 19.52
C ASN A 227 7.70 16.98 18.81
N SER A 228 8.96 17.25 18.45
CA SER A 228 9.35 18.48 17.78
C SER A 228 10.73 18.35 17.16
N GLU A 229 11.00 19.19 16.16
CA GLU A 229 12.33 19.32 15.56
C GLU A 229 13.37 19.79 16.60
N ALA A 230 12.96 20.63 17.56
CA ALA A 230 13.83 21.06 18.66
C ALA A 230 14.36 19.89 19.48
N VAL A 231 13.51 18.89 19.80
CA VAL A 231 13.95 17.67 20.51
C VAL A 231 14.90 16.85 19.64
N ARG A 232 14.63 16.71 18.34
CA ARG A 232 15.53 16.01 17.41
C ARG A 232 16.92 16.68 17.34
N ASN A 233 16.96 18.01 17.31
CA ASN A 233 18.20 18.78 17.30
C ASN A 233 18.98 18.65 18.62
N GLN A 234 18.29 18.58 19.76
CA GLN A 234 18.92 18.28 21.05
C GLN A 234 19.56 16.89 21.08
N LEU A 235 18.84 15.85 20.63
CA LEU A 235 19.38 14.47 20.56
C LEU A 235 20.57 14.38 19.60
N THR A 236 20.47 15.05 18.45
CA THR A 236 21.54 15.13 17.44
C THR A 236 22.79 15.82 17.98
N THR A 237 22.63 16.90 18.76
CA THR A 237 23.74 17.59 19.43
C THR A 237 24.49 16.66 20.40
N LEU A 238 23.75 15.84 21.17
CA LEU A 238 24.37 14.85 22.06
C LEU A 238 25.20 13.81 21.29
N VAL A 239 24.70 13.34 20.14
CA VAL A 239 25.42 12.41 19.26
C VAL A 239 26.66 13.06 18.67
N TYR A 240 26.60 14.33 18.22
CA TYR A 240 27.78 15.01 17.71
C TYR A 240 28.85 15.25 18.77
N GLY A 241 28.45 15.40 20.04
CA GLY A 241 29.35 15.54 21.18
C GLY A 241 30.09 14.28 21.62
N LEU A 242 29.85 13.12 21.01
CA LEU A 242 30.52 11.86 21.39
C LEU A 242 32.03 11.92 21.14
N VAL A 243 32.81 11.38 22.09
CA VAL A 243 34.28 11.31 22.02
C VAL A 243 34.73 9.88 22.32
N ALA A 244 35.64 9.36 21.51
CA ALA A 244 36.19 8.02 21.67
C ALA A 244 37.30 8.02 22.73
N ASN A 245 37.16 7.17 23.75
CA ASN A 245 38.19 6.95 24.77
C ASN A 245 37.98 5.63 25.53
N GLY A 246 39.02 5.11 26.17
CA GLY A 246 38.94 3.95 27.06
C GLY A 246 38.84 2.60 26.32
N GLY A 247 38.54 1.55 27.08
CA GLY A 247 38.32 0.18 26.58
C GLY A 247 36.88 -0.03 26.11
N THR A 248 36.43 -1.28 26.13
CA THR A 248 35.10 -1.67 25.62
C THR A 248 34.39 -2.62 26.59
N CYS A 249 33.15 -2.30 26.94
CA CYS A 249 32.26 -3.12 27.77
C CYS A 249 30.84 -3.12 27.20
N ILE A 250 30.58 -3.94 26.19
CA ILE A 250 29.25 -4.06 25.59
C ILE A 250 28.20 -4.53 26.59
N GLY A 251 28.56 -5.44 27.52
CA GLY A 251 27.67 -5.90 28.57
C GLY A 251 27.20 -4.77 29.49
N CYS A 252 28.09 -3.83 29.82
CA CYS A 252 27.76 -2.62 30.58
C CYS A 252 26.75 -1.76 29.80
N GLY A 253 26.99 -1.57 28.49
CA GLY A 253 26.13 -0.79 27.61
C GLY A 253 24.72 -1.37 27.50
N LEU A 254 24.60 -2.68 27.23
CA LEU A 254 23.32 -3.39 27.13
C LEU A 254 22.56 -3.36 28.46
N HIS A 255 23.22 -3.69 29.58
CA HIS A 255 22.57 -3.67 30.89
C HIS A 255 22.04 -2.28 31.23
N ARG A 256 22.84 -1.22 30.97
CA ARG A 256 22.39 0.15 31.19
C ARG A 256 21.27 0.55 30.22
N GLY A 257 21.32 0.11 28.97
CA GLY A 257 20.29 0.37 27.96
C GLY A 257 18.91 -0.12 28.38
N ILE A 258 18.84 -1.31 29.00
CA ILE A 258 17.59 -1.88 29.53
C ILE A 258 17.04 -1.06 30.72
N GLN A 259 17.92 -0.44 31.51
CA GLN A 259 17.54 0.35 32.68
C GLN A 259 17.11 1.78 32.36
N VAL A 260 17.25 2.22 31.09
CA VAL A 260 16.83 3.57 30.71
C VAL A 260 15.31 3.61 30.61
N CYS A 261 14.68 4.17 31.65
CA CYS A 261 13.28 4.54 31.69
C CYS A 261 13.09 6.04 31.44
#